data_AF-A0A369QQ73-F1
#
_entry.id   AF-A0A369QQ73-F1
#
_cell.length_a   1.000
_cell.length_b   1.000
_cell.length_c   1.000
_cell.angle_alpha   90.00
_cell.angle_beta   90.00
_cell.angle_gamma   90.00
#
_symmetry.space_group_name_H-M   'P 1'
#
loop_
_entity.id
_entity.type
_entity.pdbx_description
1 polymer ?
#
loop_
_entity_poly.entity_id
_entity_poly.type
_entity_poly.pdbx_seq_one_letter_code
_entity_poly.pdbx_strand_id
1 'polypeptide(L)' 'MMLYIGGLGTLEILVISVLVLVPLIFMLWALVEVLRSDFKDSTTKLLWVLVILFITPLGWILYFLIGRKQRLTT' A
#
# COMPACT_ATOMS: atom_id res chain seq x y z
N MET A 1 31.35 -16.41 -5.33
CA MET A 1 30.74 -16.90 -4.08
C MET A 1 29.22 -16.75 -4.25
N MET A 2 28.52 -17.84 -4.56
CA MET A 2 27.05 -17.81 -4.68
C MET A 2 26.48 -17.96 -3.27
N LEU A 3 25.73 -16.96 -2.79
CA LEU A 3 25.14 -16.96 -1.45
C LEU A 3 23.92 -17.89 -1.45
N TYR A 4 24.12 -19.15 -1.06
CA TYR A 4 23.06 -20.12 -0.80
C TYR A 4 22.61 -20.00 0.65
N ILE A 5 21.62 -19.16 0.91
CA ILE A 5 20.92 -19.14 2.20
C ILE A 5 19.72 -20.10 2.04
N GLY A 6 19.79 -21.28 2.65
CA GLY A 6 18.67 -22.23 2.71
C GLY A 6 18.35 -23.01 1.42
N GLY A 7 19.29 -23.11 0.47
CA GLY A 7 19.10 -23.85 -0.79
C GLY A 7 18.39 -23.06 -1.89
N LEU A 8 17.98 -21.81 -1.60
CA LEU A 8 17.38 -20.90 -2.57
C LEU A 8 18.47 -20.13 -3.32
N GLY A 9 18.35 -20.06 -4.65
CA GLY A 9 19.30 -19.35 -5.51
C GLY A 9 19.20 -17.82 -5.38
N THR A 10 20.22 -17.10 -5.85
CA THR A 10 20.25 -15.62 -5.84
C THR A 10 19.03 -14.98 -6.52
N LEU A 11 18.50 -15.62 -7.56
CA LEU A 11 17.29 -15.15 -8.25
C LEU A 11 16.02 -15.29 -7.40
N GLU A 12 15.89 -16.37 -6.62
CA GLU A 12 14.73 -16.59 -5.76
C GLU A 12 14.66 -15.58 -4.62
N ILE A 13 15.82 -15.25 -4.04
CA ILE A 13 15.93 -14.21 -3.02
C ILE A 13 15.54 -12.84 -3.59
N LEU A 14 15.96 -12.53 -4.82
CA LEU A 14 15.57 -11.28 -5.50
C LEU A 14 14.06 -11.22 -5.74
N VAL A 15 13.46 -12.31 -6.22
CA VAL A 15 12.02 -12.38 -6.47
C VAL A 15 11.22 -12.21 -5.17
N ILE A 16 11.59 -12.93 -4.11
CA ILE A 16 10.94 -12.80 -2.79
C ILE A 16 11.12 -11.39 -2.24
N SER A 17 12.32 -10.82 -2.35
CA SER A 17 12.60 -9.47 -1.88
C SER A 17 11.72 -8.44 -2.59
N VAL A 18 11.60 -8.52 -3.91
CA VAL A 18 10.73 -7.62 -4.69
C VAL A 18 9.26 -7.83 -4.31
N LEU A 19 8.83 -9.08 -4.18
CA LEU A 19 7.44 -9.42 -3.86
C LEU A 19 7.03 -8.95 -2.47
N VAL A 20 7.96 -8.84 -1.52
CA VAL A 20 7.70 -8.31 -0.18
C VAL A 20 7.93 -6.80 -0.10
N LEU A 21 9.04 -6.26 -0.63
CA LEU A 21 9.35 -4.83 -0.53
C LEU A 21 8.38 -3.96 -1.31
N VAL A 22 7.99 -4.36 -2.53
CA VAL A 22 7.10 -3.55 -3.39
C VAL A 22 5.75 -3.26 -2.72
N PRO A 23 4.98 -4.25 -2.23
CA PRO A 23 3.71 -3.97 -1.56
C PRO A 23 3.90 -3.19 -0.26
N LEU A 24 5.02 -3.37 0.45
CA LEU A 24 5.31 -2.66 1.69
C LEU A 24 5.57 -1.16 1.43
N ILE A 25 6.34 -0.85 0.39
CA ILE A 25 6.56 0.53 -0.06
C ILE A 25 5.23 1.14 -0.53
N PHE A 26 4.44 0.42 -1.31
CA PHE A 26 3.12 0.88 -1.76
C PHE A 26 2.16 1.15 -0.60
N MET A 27 2.16 0.30 0.43
CA MET A 27 1.34 0.47 1.63
C MET A 27 1.73 1.75 2.37
N LEU A 28 3.03 1.97 2.60
CA LEU A 28 3.52 3.19 3.26
C LEU A 28 3.20 4.43 2.43
N TRP A 29 3.36 4.36 1.11
CA TRP A 29 3.08 5.48 0.22
C TRP A 29 1.59 5.85 0.21
N ALA A 30 0.69 4.85 0.15
CA ALA A 30 -0.75 5.05 0.25
C ALA A 30 -1.18 5.61 1.62
N LEU A 31 -0.53 5.16 2.70
CA LEU A 31 -0.77 5.69 4.04
C LEU A 31 -0.37 7.17 4.13
N VAL A 32 0.80 7.53 3.58
CA VAL A 32 1.27 8.92 3.52
C VAL A 32 0.33 9.77 2.67
N GLU A 33 -0.13 9.27 1.52
CA GLU A 33 -1.09 9.97 0.66
C GLU A 33 -2.42 10.26 1.40
N VAL A 34 -2.95 9.28 2.14
CA VAL A 34 -4.16 9.46 2.97
C VAL A 34 -3.93 10.42 4.13
N LEU A 35 -2.78 10.36 4.79
CA LEU A 35 -2.44 11.28 5.87
C LEU A 35 -2.27 12.71 5.37
N ARG A 36 -1.69 12.88 4.17
CA ARG A 36 -1.43 14.16 3.52
C ARG A 36 -2.66 14.73 2.81
N SER A 37 -3.63 13.89 2.45
CA SER A 37 -4.87 14.34 1.83
C SER A 37 -5.77 14.98 2.90
N ASP A 38 -6.13 16.25 2.67
CA ASP A 38 -7.09 17.00 3.48
C ASP A 38 -8.51 16.47 3.22
N PHE A 39 -8.93 15.50 4.02
CA PHE A 39 -10.32 15.07 4.08
C PHE A 39 -11.11 16.06 4.96
N LYS A 40 -12.28 16.50 4.50
CA LYS A 40 -13.18 17.35 5.30
C LYS A 40 -13.66 16.66 6.58
N ASP A 41 -13.64 15.33 6.61
CA ASP A 41 -14.16 14.53 7.71
C ASP A 41 -13.06 13.61 8.26
N SER A 42 -12.73 13.78 9.55
CA SER A 42 -11.75 12.92 10.25
C SER A 42 -12.14 11.45 10.22
N THR A 43 -13.44 11.15 10.14
CA THR A 43 -13.96 9.78 10.06
C THR A 43 -13.57 9.12 8.74
N THR A 44 -13.73 9.84 7.62
CA THR A 44 -13.34 9.35 6.28
C THR A 44 -11.83 9.08 6.20
N LYS A 45 -11.03 9.94 6.82
CA LYS A 45 -9.57 9.75 6.90
C LYS A 45 -9.20 8.45 7.63
N LEU A 46 -9.81 8.20 8.79
CA LEU A 46 -9.62 6.97 9.57
C LEU A 46 -10.10 5.73 8.81
N LEU A 47 -11.22 5.81 8.11
CA LEU A 47 -11.77 4.70 7.32
C LEU A 47 -10.82 4.29 6.20
N TRP A 48 -10.20 5.26 5.52
CA TRP A 48 -9.18 5.00 4.49
C TRP A 48 -7.92 4.35 5.04
N VAL A 49 -7.43 4.81 6.21
CA VAL A 49 -6.32 4.16 6.90
C VAL A 49 -6.67 2.70 7.22
N LEU A 50 -7.88 2.44 7.72
CA LEU A 50 -8.34 1.10 8.07
C LEU A 50 -8.45 0.18 6.84
N VAL A 51 -8.96 0.68 5.71
CA VAL A 51 -9.06 -0.06 4.44
C VAL A 51 -7.68 -0.40 3.88
N ILE A 52 -6.72 0.54 3.92
CA ILE A 52 -5.33 0.29 3.47
C ILE A 52 -4.65 -0.74 4.36
N LEU A 53 -4.92 -0.70 5.67
CA LEU A 53 -4.32 -1.60 6.65
C LEU A 53 -4.89 -3.03 6.59
N PHE A 54 -6.18 -3.18 6.28
CA PHE A 54 -6.83 -4.49 6.17
C PHE A 54 -6.81 -5.08 4.76
N ILE A 55 -6.65 -4.27 3.71
CA ILE A 55 -6.69 -4.71 2.31
C ILE A 55 -5.40 -4.37 1.58
N THR A 56 -4.25 -4.63 2.20
CA THR A 56 -2.89 -4.26 1.77
C THR A 56 -2.52 -4.50 0.28
N PRO A 57 -3.11 -5.44 -0.49
CA PRO A 57 -2.94 -5.44 -1.96
C PRO A 57 -3.97 -4.61 -2.75
N LEU A 58 -5.22 -4.47 -2.30
CA LEU A 58 -6.29 -3.77 -3.04
C LEU A 58 -6.60 -2.37 -2.52
N GLY A 59 -5.99 -1.96 -1.41
CA GLY A 59 -6.23 -0.65 -0.77
C GLY A 59 -5.99 0.51 -1.74
N TRP A 60 -4.98 0.39 -2.61
CA TRP A 60 -4.68 1.39 -3.63
C TRP A 60 -5.74 1.46 -4.75
N ILE A 61 -6.26 0.30 -5.19
CA ILE A 61 -7.32 0.17 -6.21
C ILE A 61 -8.63 0.78 -5.69
N LEU A 62 -8.97 0.47 -4.43
CA LEU A 62 -10.13 1.05 -3.77
C LEU A 62 -9.96 2.56 -3.63
N TYR A 63 -8.78 3.05 -3.26
CA TYR A 63 -8.48 4.50 -3.18
C TYR A 63 -8.73 5.19 -4.51
N PHE A 64 -8.29 4.58 -5.61
CA PHE A 64 -8.45 5.14 -6.94
C PHE A 64 -9.90 5.16 -7.43
N LEU A 65 -10.71 4.13 -7.10
CA LEU A 65 -12.13 4.04 -7.47
C LEU A 65 -13.04 4.93 -6.59
N ILE A 66 -12.85 4.88 -5.27
CA ILE A 66 -13.80 5.44 -4.29
C ILE A 66 -13.26 6.73 -3.67
N GLY A 67 -11.96 6.77 -3.32
CA GLY A 67 -11.33 7.92 -2.67
C GLY A 67 -11.40 9.17 -3.54
N ARG A 68 -11.33 9.01 -4.87
CA ARG A 68 -11.48 10.11 -5.82
C ARG A 68 -12.91 10.67 -5.89
N LYS A 69 -13.95 9.87 -5.65
CA LYS A 69 -15.36 10.30 -5.67
C LYS A 69 -15.81 10.99 -4.39
N GLN A 70 -15.09 10.80 -3.28
CA GLN A 70 -15.36 11.51 -2.03
C GLN A 70 -14.69 12.88 -1.94
N ARG A 71 -13.92 13.29 -2.96
CA ARG A 71 -13.57 14.69 -3.14
C ARG A 71 -14.85 15.44 -3.48
N LEU A 72 -15.26 16.32 -2.56
CA LEU A 72 -16.48 17.11 -2.65
C LEU A 72 -16.61 17.70 -4.04
N THR A 73 -17.54 17.17 -4.83
CA THR A 73 -18.14 17.93 -5.91
C THR A 73 -19.03 18.95 -5.20
N THR A 74 -18.73 20.22 -5.42
CA THR A 74 -19.51 21.38 -5.00
C THR A 74 -21.00 21.15 -5.10
#